data_AF-A0A9X4EVL3-F1
#
_entry.id   AF-A0A9X4EVL3-F1
#
_cell.length_a   1.000
_cell.length_b   1.000
_cell.length_c   1.000
_cell.angle_alpha   90.00
_cell.angle_beta   90.00
_cell.angle_gamma   90.00
#
_symmetry.space_group_name_H-M   'P 1'
#
loop_
_entity.id
_entity.type
_entity.pdbx_description
1 polymer ?
#
loop_
_entity_poly.entity_id
_entity_poly.type
_entity_poly.pdbx_seq_one_letter_code
_entity_poly.pdbx_strand_id
1 'polypeptide(L)'
;MNFIPVEMPTDEFPNLKSTMGLTGLHYQIPINDWLYGGAGFHFAVTGDQGGLFTLGAELGVNKQLYKNFYVDANFHIGGGGGYRYLVNDGGFINPNIGLQYKKNDYSFGIQYSHVNFLSGEIKSNSVSFFVEIPSILRFTDYDKAHQKFVADNLSPDSFWNKPVVKNAQQIRFDFFKPIGNSKKDNGDDLNEVLYVLGFEYQKYLNENTFLFAHTDAIYRGLRAGFMDLFVGAGYHPYQSKYINIFGKLGVGAAGGRVAPEGGLMVYPSAGIDLKIFKNIAISGHGGYYRAIAGDLEAYTFGFGLKYFGLNGGVSSEENSTYNTKGLRFEVQNQSYFDVAKTDDLLDATEIDLQLIGFKVNYDLNHSLYVAGEAGFAYDGRSGGYAHGLVGGGVYSPRFFNDKVRGFIEVMAGAGGGAGVDTDEGIIIRPTLGLSYDIVNQISIIASGGRYYSPFGNVNSNNINIGLSFNLSTLSVKN
;
A
#
# COMPACT_ATOMS: atom_id res chain seq x y z
N MET A 1 0.93 14.33 -0.96
CA MET A 1 -0.18 14.15 -0.01
C MET A 1 -1.21 15.23 -0.26
N ASN A 2 -2.49 14.89 -0.37
CA ASN A 2 -3.58 15.85 -0.53
C ASN A 2 -4.68 15.61 0.52
N PHE A 3 -5.50 16.62 0.77
CA PHE A 3 -6.71 16.56 1.59
C PHE A 3 -7.88 17.17 0.83
N ILE A 4 -8.93 16.37 0.64
CA ILE A 4 -10.14 16.71 -0.11
C ILE A 4 -11.34 16.67 0.86
N PRO A 5 -12.03 17.78 1.12
CA PRO A 5 -13.33 17.73 1.77
C PRO A 5 -14.37 17.23 0.77
N VAL A 6 -15.03 16.13 1.08
CA VAL A 6 -16.03 15.47 0.23
C VAL A 6 -17.41 15.67 0.85
N GLU A 7 -18.28 16.36 0.13
CA GLU A 7 -19.70 16.47 0.48
C GLU A 7 -20.37 15.10 0.34
N MET A 8 -21.09 14.70 1.37
CA MET A 8 -21.78 13.41 1.42
C MET A 8 -23.24 13.57 0.98
N PRO A 9 -23.86 12.54 0.35
CA PRO A 9 -25.23 12.59 -0.17
C PRO A 9 -26.28 12.54 0.96
N THR A 10 -26.30 13.55 1.85
CA THR A 10 -27.18 13.57 3.02
C THR A 10 -28.66 13.72 2.69
N ASP A 11 -28.99 14.21 1.49
CA ASP A 11 -30.38 14.29 1.03
C ASP A 11 -30.99 12.90 0.85
N GLU A 12 -30.19 11.93 0.40
CA GLU A 12 -30.60 10.53 0.24
C GLU A 12 -30.30 9.70 1.50
N PHE A 13 -29.23 10.03 2.22
CA PHE A 13 -28.81 9.35 3.45
C PHE A 13 -28.68 10.33 4.63
N PRO A 14 -29.81 10.73 5.27
CA PRO A 14 -29.82 11.79 6.29
C PRO A 14 -29.03 11.49 7.57
N ASN A 15 -28.69 10.22 7.82
CA ASN A 15 -27.91 9.81 8.98
C ASN A 15 -26.41 10.02 8.79
N LEU A 16 -25.96 10.33 7.57
CA LEU A 16 -24.55 10.58 7.30
C LEU A 16 -24.11 11.93 7.88
N LYS A 17 -22.85 12.01 8.29
CA LYS A 17 -22.19 13.31 8.45
C LYS A 17 -22.08 13.99 7.08
N SER A 18 -22.40 15.27 7.02
CA SER A 18 -22.45 16.04 5.78
C SER A 18 -21.13 16.15 5.01
N THR A 19 -20.00 15.88 5.67
CA THR A 19 -18.69 15.97 5.05
C THR A 19 -17.76 14.87 5.55
N MET A 20 -17.10 14.22 4.59
CA MET A 20 -15.99 13.31 4.80
C MET A 20 -14.67 14.00 4.42
N GLY A 21 -13.64 13.88 5.26
CA GLY A 21 -12.28 14.29 4.91
C GLY A 21 -11.55 13.13 4.25
N LEU A 22 -11.19 13.27 2.97
CA LEU A 22 -10.48 12.26 2.21
C LEU A 22 -9.01 12.69 2.05
N THR A 23 -8.09 11.92 2.65
CA THR A 23 -6.65 12.17 2.51
C THR A 23 -6.07 11.24 1.46
N GLY A 24 -5.15 11.72 0.63
CA GLY A 24 -4.45 10.89 -0.34
C GLY A 24 -2.93 10.92 -0.19
N LEU A 25 -2.32 9.76 -0.39
CA LEU A 25 -0.89 9.57 -0.51
C LEU A 25 -0.56 9.17 -1.94
N HIS A 26 0.27 9.97 -2.58
CA HIS A 26 0.56 9.89 -4.00
C HIS A 26 2.04 9.73 -4.23
N TYR A 27 2.40 8.85 -5.15
CA TYR A 27 3.76 8.70 -5.64
C TYR A 27 3.80 9.03 -7.13
N GLN A 28 4.35 10.20 -7.45
CA GLN A 28 4.40 10.76 -8.79
C GLN A 28 5.81 10.64 -9.38
N ILE A 29 5.87 10.24 -10.64
CA ILE A 29 7.10 10.02 -11.40
C ILE A 29 7.06 10.95 -12.62
N PRO A 30 8.00 11.92 -12.72
CA PRO A 30 8.14 12.75 -13.91
C PRO A 30 8.47 11.87 -15.12
N ILE A 31 7.66 11.99 -16.17
CA ILE A 31 7.90 11.35 -17.47
C ILE A 31 8.74 12.30 -18.35
N ASN A 32 8.46 13.60 -18.26
CA ASN A 32 9.24 14.67 -18.86
C ASN A 32 9.06 15.98 -18.06
N ASP A 33 9.50 17.11 -18.61
CA ASP A 33 9.47 18.42 -17.92
C ASP A 33 8.06 18.94 -17.56
N TRP A 34 7.00 18.38 -18.16
CA TRP A 34 5.62 18.82 -17.93
C TRP A 34 4.62 17.70 -17.65
N LEU A 35 4.95 16.45 -17.97
CA LEU A 35 4.07 15.29 -17.79
C LEU A 35 4.61 14.39 -16.67
N TYR A 36 3.72 13.93 -15.81
CA TYR A 36 4.02 12.91 -14.81
C TYR A 36 2.93 11.84 -14.78
N GLY A 37 3.31 10.66 -14.31
CA GLY A 37 2.37 9.57 -14.00
C GLY A 37 2.68 8.99 -12.63
N GLY A 38 1.78 8.21 -12.06
CA GLY A 38 1.99 7.71 -10.71
C GLY A 38 0.91 6.75 -10.23
N ALA A 39 0.95 6.49 -8.94
CA ALA A 39 -0.08 5.76 -8.23
C ALA A 39 -0.44 6.50 -6.94
N GLY A 40 -1.69 6.37 -6.54
CA GLY A 40 -2.24 7.05 -5.38
C GLY A 40 -3.16 6.16 -4.57
N PHE A 41 -3.11 6.33 -3.25
CA PHE A 41 -4.06 5.78 -2.31
C PHE A 41 -4.86 6.92 -1.70
N HIS A 42 -6.17 6.77 -1.53
CA HIS A 42 -6.96 7.66 -0.68
C HIS A 42 -7.61 6.90 0.46
N PHE A 43 -7.83 7.60 1.57
CA PHE A 43 -8.49 7.06 2.75
C PHE A 43 -9.22 8.14 3.53
N ALA A 44 -10.36 7.77 4.11
CA ALA A 44 -11.16 8.68 4.92
C ALA A 44 -10.55 8.87 6.32
N VAL A 45 -10.41 10.13 6.74
CA VAL A 45 -9.86 10.51 8.05
C VAL A 45 -10.87 11.24 8.93
N THR A 46 -11.97 11.75 8.38
CA THR A 46 -13.07 12.33 9.14
C THR A 46 -14.40 11.96 8.52
N GLY A 47 -15.48 12.19 9.27
CA GLY A 47 -16.82 11.78 8.87
C GLY A 47 -17.21 10.49 9.58
N ASP A 48 -17.94 9.64 8.87
CA ASP A 48 -18.45 8.33 9.27
C ASP A 48 -18.10 7.24 8.26
N GLN A 49 -17.21 7.56 7.32
CA GLN A 49 -16.74 6.67 6.25
C GLN A 49 -15.36 6.08 6.56
N GLY A 50 -15.05 5.83 7.84
CA GLY A 50 -13.78 5.17 8.16
C GLY A 50 -13.71 3.82 7.46
N GLY A 51 -12.52 3.32 7.15
CA GLY A 51 -12.43 2.10 6.33
C GLY A 51 -12.72 2.29 4.84
N LEU A 52 -13.09 3.50 4.39
CA LEU A 52 -13.03 3.83 2.97
C LEU A 52 -11.57 3.96 2.55
N PHE A 53 -11.14 3.09 1.65
CA PHE A 53 -9.82 3.10 1.03
C PHE A 53 -9.89 2.90 -0.47
N THR A 54 -9.11 3.65 -1.23
CA THR A 54 -9.00 3.49 -2.68
C THR A 54 -7.54 3.36 -3.10
N LEU A 55 -7.33 2.71 -4.24
CA LEU A 55 -6.06 2.61 -4.94
C LEU A 55 -6.28 2.91 -6.42
N GLY A 56 -5.38 3.67 -7.03
CA GLY A 56 -5.47 3.93 -8.46
C GLY A 56 -4.19 4.44 -9.09
N ALA A 57 -4.26 4.64 -10.41
CA ALA A 57 -3.21 5.25 -11.21
C ALA A 57 -3.50 6.73 -11.46
N GLU A 58 -2.44 7.52 -11.57
CA GLU A 58 -2.52 8.96 -11.78
C GLU A 58 -1.76 9.36 -13.04
N LEU A 59 -2.30 10.33 -13.76
CA LEU A 59 -1.63 11.03 -14.85
C LEU A 59 -1.86 12.53 -14.70
N GLY A 60 -0.81 13.34 -14.82
CA GLY A 60 -0.93 14.76 -14.63
C GLY A 60 0.06 15.59 -15.43
N VAL A 61 -0.29 16.86 -15.55
CA VAL A 61 0.47 17.91 -16.22
C VAL A 61 0.82 18.98 -15.20
N ASN A 62 2.11 19.31 -15.14
CA ASN A 62 2.63 20.37 -14.31
C ASN A 62 3.41 21.36 -15.17
N LYS A 63 2.92 22.59 -15.33
CA LYS A 63 3.53 23.56 -16.23
C LYS A 63 3.82 24.87 -15.53
N GLN A 64 5.05 25.37 -15.68
CA GLN A 64 5.45 26.65 -15.12
C GLN A 64 4.61 27.77 -15.73
N LEU A 65 3.93 28.54 -14.88
CA LEU A 65 3.20 29.74 -15.28
C LEU A 65 4.09 30.97 -15.14
N TYR A 66 4.70 31.15 -13.97
CA TYR A 66 5.60 32.26 -13.69
C TYR A 66 6.48 31.97 -12.47
N LYS A 67 7.81 32.00 -12.64
CA LYS A 67 8.79 31.73 -11.57
C LYS A 67 8.44 30.42 -10.84
N ASN A 68 8.09 30.50 -9.57
CA ASN A 68 7.81 29.34 -8.73
C ASN A 68 6.33 28.91 -8.77
N PHE A 69 5.50 29.56 -9.58
CA PHE A 69 4.09 29.22 -9.75
C PHE A 69 3.88 28.34 -10.97
N TYR A 70 3.18 27.23 -10.76
CA TYR A 70 2.88 26.22 -11.75
C TYR A 70 1.36 26.00 -11.78
N VAL A 71 0.85 25.70 -12.96
CA VAL A 71 -0.47 25.08 -13.11
C VAL A 71 -0.26 23.57 -12.97
N ASP A 72 -1.05 22.95 -12.10
CA ASP A 72 -1.12 21.51 -11.94
C ASP A 72 -2.52 21.01 -12.32
N ALA A 73 -2.60 20.03 -13.20
CA ALA A 73 -3.84 19.36 -13.55
C ALA A 73 -3.59 17.86 -13.63
N ASN A 74 -4.38 17.06 -12.92
CA ASN A 74 -4.19 15.63 -12.86
C ASN A 74 -5.51 14.87 -12.83
N PHE A 75 -5.42 13.59 -13.16
CA PHE A 75 -6.54 12.68 -13.20
C PHE A 75 -6.13 11.38 -12.51
N HIS A 76 -6.79 11.08 -11.40
CA HIS A 76 -6.67 9.80 -10.71
C HIS A 76 -7.87 8.92 -11.06
N ILE A 77 -7.61 7.69 -11.46
CA ILE A 77 -8.62 6.65 -11.67
C ILE A 77 -8.23 5.39 -10.90
N GLY A 78 -9.20 4.78 -10.23
CA GLY A 78 -8.93 3.63 -9.38
C GLY A 78 -10.16 2.84 -8.96
N GLY A 79 -9.91 1.93 -8.04
CA GLY A 79 -10.92 1.12 -7.36
C GLY A 79 -10.81 1.25 -5.85
N GLY A 80 -11.77 0.68 -5.15
CA GLY A 80 -11.88 0.68 -3.71
C GLY A 80 -13.07 1.50 -3.23
N GLY A 81 -13.18 1.63 -1.92
CA GLY A 81 -14.32 2.26 -1.28
C GLY A 81 -14.46 1.81 0.17
N GLY A 82 -15.59 2.16 0.76
CA GLY A 82 -15.99 1.74 2.10
C GLY A 82 -17.33 1.02 2.03
N TYR A 83 -18.35 1.59 2.64
CA TYR A 83 -19.69 1.03 2.61
C TYR A 83 -20.24 0.88 1.18
N ARG A 84 -20.50 -0.37 0.78
CA ARG A 84 -20.96 -0.73 -0.57
C ARG A 84 -22.19 0.07 -1.02
N TYR A 85 -23.14 0.38 -0.13
CA TYR A 85 -24.34 1.11 -0.53
C TYR A 85 -24.07 2.56 -0.98
N LEU A 86 -22.90 3.12 -0.68
CA LEU A 86 -22.50 4.47 -1.11
C LEU A 86 -21.58 4.47 -2.33
N VAL A 87 -20.73 3.45 -2.46
CA VAL A 87 -19.70 3.36 -3.52
C VAL A 87 -20.05 2.38 -4.64
N ASN A 88 -21.02 1.49 -4.39
CA ASN A 88 -21.47 0.39 -5.22
C ASN A 88 -20.31 -0.48 -5.76
N ASP A 89 -19.89 -0.26 -7.01
CA ASP A 89 -18.85 -1.05 -7.67
C ASP A 89 -17.43 -0.69 -7.20
N GLY A 90 -17.22 0.54 -6.71
CA GLY A 90 -15.92 1.04 -6.22
C GLY A 90 -15.06 1.75 -7.27
N GLY A 91 -15.46 1.73 -8.54
CA GLY A 91 -14.79 2.51 -9.57
C GLY A 91 -14.89 4.01 -9.27
N PHE A 92 -13.74 4.67 -9.13
CA PHE A 92 -13.69 6.07 -8.76
C PHE A 92 -12.77 6.87 -9.68
N ILE A 93 -13.14 8.13 -9.87
CA ILE A 93 -12.31 9.14 -10.53
C ILE A 93 -12.10 10.35 -9.62
N ASN A 94 -10.93 10.96 -9.75
CA ASN A 94 -10.64 12.25 -9.17
C ASN A 94 -9.83 13.15 -10.11
N PRO A 95 -10.49 13.85 -11.06
CA PRO A 95 -9.86 14.96 -11.77
C PRO A 95 -9.62 16.15 -10.83
N ASN A 96 -8.45 16.77 -11.00
CA ASN A 96 -8.00 17.93 -10.25
C ASN A 96 -7.39 18.98 -11.19
N ILE A 97 -7.61 20.26 -10.88
CA ILE A 97 -6.92 21.37 -11.55
C ILE A 97 -6.68 22.52 -10.57
N GLY A 98 -5.47 23.07 -10.57
CA GLY A 98 -5.08 24.04 -9.57
C GLY A 98 -3.77 24.75 -9.83
N LEU A 99 -3.31 25.43 -8.77
CA LEU A 99 -2.05 26.14 -8.74
C LEU A 99 -1.13 25.51 -7.69
N GLN A 100 0.12 25.35 -8.07
CA GLN A 100 1.19 24.86 -7.23
C GLN A 100 2.27 25.92 -7.08
N TYR A 101 2.75 26.11 -5.86
CA TYR A 101 3.94 26.88 -5.57
C TYR A 101 5.10 25.93 -5.24
N LYS A 102 6.14 25.91 -6.08
CA LYS A 102 7.31 25.04 -5.94
C LYS A 102 8.46 25.74 -5.22
N LYS A 103 9.04 25.07 -4.21
CA LYS A 103 10.37 25.36 -3.67
C LYS A 103 11.27 24.14 -3.86
N ASN A 104 12.54 24.26 -3.47
CA ASN A 104 13.53 23.19 -3.65
C ASN A 104 13.19 21.92 -2.85
N ASP A 105 12.69 22.07 -1.62
CA ASP A 105 12.50 20.94 -0.69
C ASP A 105 11.04 20.55 -0.46
N TYR A 106 10.10 21.37 -0.95
CA TYR A 106 8.67 21.10 -0.88
C TYR A 106 7.91 21.95 -1.89
N SER A 107 6.73 21.47 -2.26
CA SER A 107 5.73 22.23 -3.00
C SER A 107 4.42 22.16 -2.24
N PHE A 108 3.61 23.21 -2.35
CA PHE A 108 2.23 23.19 -1.86
C PHE A 108 1.31 23.75 -2.93
N GLY A 109 0.07 23.32 -2.93
CA GLY A 109 -0.89 23.76 -3.93
C GLY A 109 -2.32 23.72 -3.42
N ILE A 110 -3.16 24.43 -4.16
CA ILE A 110 -4.61 24.47 -4.01
C ILE A 110 -5.19 24.06 -5.35
N GLN A 111 -6.15 23.15 -5.34
CA GLN A 111 -6.77 22.65 -6.54
C GLN A 111 -8.28 22.50 -6.35
N TYR A 112 -9.01 22.63 -7.45
CA TYR A 112 -10.40 22.22 -7.55
C TYR A 112 -10.43 20.74 -7.91
N SER A 113 -11.09 19.95 -7.07
CA SER A 113 -11.18 18.50 -7.13
C SER A 113 -12.62 18.09 -7.39
N HIS A 114 -12.80 17.09 -8.25
CA HIS A 114 -14.07 16.40 -8.40
C HIS A 114 -13.88 14.95 -7.96
N VAL A 115 -14.51 14.50 -6.89
CA VAL A 115 -14.50 13.08 -6.49
C VAL A 115 -15.81 12.46 -6.95
N ASN A 116 -15.74 11.33 -7.63
CA ASN A 116 -16.92 10.64 -8.14
C ASN A 116 -16.70 9.11 -8.11
N PHE A 117 -17.48 8.44 -7.27
CA PHE A 117 -17.69 6.99 -7.38
C PHE A 117 -18.72 6.73 -8.47
N LEU A 118 -18.26 6.20 -9.60
CA LEU A 118 -18.96 6.25 -10.89
C LEU A 118 -20.36 5.64 -10.84
N SER A 119 -20.52 4.52 -10.14
CA SER A 119 -21.79 3.83 -9.96
C SER A 119 -22.39 4.00 -8.56
N GLY A 120 -21.81 4.88 -7.74
CA GLY A 120 -22.27 5.19 -6.39
C GLY A 120 -22.86 6.59 -6.25
N GLU A 121 -23.12 6.95 -4.98
CA GLU A 121 -23.80 8.20 -4.59
C GLU A 121 -22.83 9.28 -4.11
N ILE A 122 -21.58 8.92 -3.78
CA ILE A 122 -20.56 9.89 -3.38
C ILE A 122 -20.03 10.63 -4.61
N LYS A 123 -20.52 11.86 -4.79
CA LYS A 123 -20.10 12.80 -5.83
C LYS A 123 -19.93 14.19 -5.23
N SER A 124 -18.74 14.76 -5.32
CA SER A 124 -18.47 16.06 -4.72
C SER A 124 -17.48 16.86 -5.53
N ASN A 125 -17.73 18.17 -5.60
CA ASN A 125 -16.76 19.14 -6.06
C ASN A 125 -16.25 19.94 -4.88
N SER A 126 -14.94 20.09 -4.76
CA SER A 126 -14.35 20.77 -3.60
C SER A 126 -13.06 21.48 -3.93
N VAL A 127 -12.69 22.42 -3.08
CA VAL A 127 -11.33 22.95 -3.03
C VAL A 127 -10.52 22.06 -2.11
N SER A 128 -9.45 21.47 -2.66
CA SER A 128 -8.53 20.63 -1.93
C SER A 128 -7.13 21.24 -1.88
N PHE A 129 -6.33 20.73 -0.95
CA PHE A 129 -4.99 21.22 -0.67
C PHE A 129 -4.01 20.07 -0.77
N PHE A 130 -2.80 20.33 -1.26
CA PHE A 130 -1.77 19.31 -1.31
C PHE A 130 -0.40 19.85 -0.94
N VAL A 131 0.42 18.94 -0.42
CA VAL A 131 1.85 19.12 -0.17
C VAL A 131 2.59 17.99 -0.87
N GLU A 132 3.64 18.37 -1.58
CA GLU A 132 4.52 17.48 -2.32
C GLU A 132 5.94 17.61 -1.76
N ILE A 133 6.61 16.48 -1.56
CA ILE A 133 8.00 16.43 -1.13
C ILE A 133 8.80 15.75 -2.25
N PRO A 134 9.69 16.49 -2.95
CA PRO A 134 10.51 15.89 -4.00
C PRO A 134 11.41 14.81 -3.39
N SER A 135 11.41 13.63 -4.02
CA SER A 135 12.19 12.48 -3.57
C SER A 135 13.01 11.93 -4.73
N ILE A 136 14.28 11.61 -4.47
CA ILE A 136 15.17 11.00 -5.46
C ILE A 136 15.32 9.52 -5.13
N LEU A 137 14.82 8.66 -6.02
CA LEU A 137 15.14 7.24 -6.00
C LEU A 137 16.30 6.96 -6.94
N ARG A 138 17.24 6.10 -6.49
CA ARG A 138 18.41 5.72 -7.26
C ARG A 138 18.26 4.29 -7.76
N PHE A 139 18.12 4.17 -9.08
CA PHE A 139 18.02 2.90 -9.77
C PHE A 139 18.98 2.85 -10.95
N THR A 140 19.21 1.63 -11.44
CA THR A 140 19.90 1.33 -12.69
C THR A 140 19.05 0.33 -13.49
N ASP A 141 19.50 0.02 -14.71
CA ASP A 141 18.83 -0.92 -15.59
C ASP A 141 18.72 -2.31 -14.95
N TYR A 142 17.61 -2.98 -15.26
CA TYR A 142 17.30 -4.29 -14.69
C TYR A 142 18.27 -5.40 -15.15
N ASP A 143 18.93 -5.25 -16.29
CA ASP A 143 19.98 -6.16 -16.76
C ASP A 143 21.20 -6.22 -15.81
N LYS A 144 21.36 -5.17 -14.98
CA LYS A 144 22.37 -5.12 -13.95
C LYS A 144 21.97 -5.86 -12.68
N ALA A 145 20.76 -6.40 -12.54
CA ALA A 145 20.35 -7.10 -11.33
C ALA A 145 21.30 -8.26 -10.96
N HIS A 146 21.57 -8.42 -9.66
CA HIS A 146 22.46 -9.43 -9.08
C HIS A 146 23.94 -9.33 -9.47
N GLN A 147 24.37 -8.22 -10.08
CA GLN A 147 25.78 -7.95 -10.32
C GLN A 147 26.48 -7.48 -9.04
N LYS A 148 27.78 -7.78 -8.94
CA LYS A 148 28.63 -7.38 -7.82
C LYS A 148 29.53 -6.25 -8.26
N PHE A 149 29.71 -5.27 -7.39
CA PHE A 149 30.54 -4.10 -7.64
C PHE A 149 31.44 -3.85 -6.43
N VAL A 150 32.63 -3.34 -6.71
CA VAL A 150 33.53 -2.80 -5.68
C VAL A 150 33.58 -1.29 -5.91
N ALA A 151 33.28 -0.53 -4.85
CA ALA A 151 33.27 0.92 -4.87
C ALA A 151 34.69 1.47 -4.65
N ASP A 152 35.57 1.27 -5.63
CA ASP A 152 36.94 1.80 -5.61
C ASP A 152 37.09 3.01 -6.55
N ASN A 153 37.79 4.05 -6.09
CA ASN A 153 38.12 5.25 -6.87
C ASN A 153 36.92 5.93 -7.57
N LEU A 154 35.75 5.93 -6.93
CA LEU A 154 34.57 6.61 -7.46
C LEU A 154 34.79 8.12 -7.50
N SER A 155 34.43 8.74 -8.63
CA SER A 155 34.40 10.20 -8.74
C SER A 155 33.51 10.80 -7.64
N PRO A 156 33.93 11.92 -7.01
CA PRO A 156 33.09 12.65 -6.07
C PRO A 156 31.70 12.98 -6.62
N ASP A 157 31.61 13.22 -7.94
CA ASP A 157 30.39 13.59 -8.66
C ASP A 157 29.56 12.37 -9.12
N SER A 158 29.97 11.15 -8.77
CA SER A 158 29.22 9.94 -9.12
C SER A 158 27.81 9.99 -8.53
N PHE A 159 26.81 9.63 -9.35
CA PHE A 159 25.41 9.52 -8.95
C PHE A 159 25.22 8.63 -7.70
N TRP A 160 26.06 7.61 -7.56
CA TRP A 160 26.03 6.64 -6.46
C TRP A 160 26.86 7.05 -5.25
N ASN A 161 27.71 8.09 -5.35
CA ASN A 161 28.53 8.60 -4.24
C ASN A 161 27.68 9.38 -3.23
N LYS A 162 26.84 8.63 -2.53
CA LYS A 162 25.89 9.10 -1.53
C LYS A 162 25.93 8.15 -0.33
N PRO A 163 25.58 8.64 0.87
CA PRO A 163 25.51 7.81 2.05
C PRO A 163 24.57 6.63 1.84
N VAL A 164 25.00 5.45 2.31
CA VAL A 164 24.13 4.29 2.41
C VAL A 164 22.99 4.60 3.39
N VAL A 165 21.76 4.27 3.00
CA VAL A 165 20.58 4.46 3.83
C VAL A 165 20.15 3.12 4.42
N LYS A 166 20.02 3.07 5.73
CA LYS A 166 19.45 1.92 6.44
C LYS A 166 17.93 1.94 6.27
N ASN A 167 17.38 0.79 5.88
CA ASN A 167 15.95 0.56 5.78
C ASN A 167 15.61 -0.74 6.51
N ALA A 168 14.38 -0.87 6.97
CA ALA A 168 13.87 -2.13 7.50
C ALA A 168 12.56 -2.51 6.82
N GLN A 169 12.34 -3.81 6.62
CA GLN A 169 11.04 -4.36 6.29
C GLN A 169 10.63 -5.33 7.40
N GLN A 170 9.37 -5.33 7.78
CA GLN A 170 8.88 -6.19 8.85
C GLN A 170 7.53 -6.79 8.49
N ILE A 171 7.41 -8.11 8.61
CA ILE A 171 6.11 -8.79 8.69
C ILE A 171 5.68 -8.73 10.15
N ARG A 172 4.43 -8.34 10.40
CA ARG A 172 3.85 -8.12 11.73
C ARG A 172 2.71 -9.07 11.98
N PHE A 173 2.71 -9.65 13.18
CA PHE A 173 1.64 -10.48 13.72
C PHE A 173 1.18 -9.82 15.01
N ASP A 174 0.08 -9.11 14.91
CA ASP A 174 -0.41 -8.26 15.98
C ASP A 174 -1.76 -8.76 16.48
N PHE A 175 -2.05 -8.39 17.72
CA PHE A 175 -3.27 -8.75 18.42
C PHE A 175 -3.83 -7.47 19.01
N PHE A 176 -5.00 -7.08 18.55
CA PHE A 176 -5.71 -5.95 19.13
C PHE A 176 -6.69 -6.50 20.14
N LYS A 177 -6.62 -5.97 21.36
CA LYS A 177 -7.61 -6.23 22.40
C LYS A 177 -8.48 -4.97 22.51
N PRO A 178 -9.65 -4.95 21.86
CA PRO A 178 -10.60 -3.87 21.97
C PRO A 178 -11.00 -3.62 23.42
N ILE A 179 -11.24 -2.35 23.73
CA ILE A 179 -11.66 -1.88 25.05
C ILE A 179 -12.69 -0.75 24.91
N GLY A 180 -13.24 -0.33 26.04
CA GLY A 180 -14.15 0.81 26.09
C GLY A 180 -15.45 0.52 25.35
N ASN A 181 -15.85 1.46 24.49
CA ASN A 181 -17.11 1.41 23.74
C ASN A 181 -16.93 0.87 22.32
N SER A 182 -15.84 0.15 22.03
CA SER A 182 -15.59 -0.40 20.70
C SER A 182 -16.75 -1.29 20.25
N LYS A 183 -17.27 -1.06 19.05
CA LYS A 183 -18.40 -1.81 18.49
C LYS A 183 -18.15 -2.27 17.06
N LYS A 184 -18.85 -3.34 16.70
CA LYS A 184 -18.97 -3.85 15.33
C LYS A 184 -19.91 -2.96 14.51
N ASP A 185 -19.85 -3.07 13.20
CA ASP A 185 -20.73 -2.35 12.26
C ASP A 185 -22.22 -2.72 12.39
N ASN A 186 -22.53 -3.85 13.03
CA ASN A 186 -23.89 -4.27 13.36
C ASN A 186 -24.41 -3.73 14.71
N GLY A 187 -23.58 -2.96 15.44
CA GLY A 187 -23.92 -2.36 16.74
C GLY A 187 -23.59 -3.20 17.97
N ASP A 188 -23.18 -4.46 17.79
CA ASP A 188 -22.74 -5.32 18.90
C ASP A 188 -21.41 -4.83 19.49
N ASP A 189 -21.20 -5.11 20.78
CA ASP A 189 -19.92 -4.85 21.42
C ASP A 189 -18.80 -5.67 20.76
N LEU A 190 -17.65 -5.03 20.54
CA LEU A 190 -16.44 -5.66 20.03
C LEU A 190 -15.54 -6.00 21.23
N ASN A 191 -15.59 -7.26 21.67
CA ASN A 191 -14.86 -7.73 22.86
C ASN A 191 -13.80 -8.80 22.53
N GLU A 192 -13.84 -9.31 21.30
CA GLU A 192 -12.96 -10.34 20.79
C GLU A 192 -11.55 -9.80 20.54
N VAL A 193 -10.53 -10.63 20.76
CA VAL A 193 -9.18 -10.31 20.31
C VAL A 193 -9.13 -10.40 18.79
N LEU A 194 -8.69 -9.32 18.16
CA LEU A 194 -8.55 -9.23 16.71
C LEU A 194 -7.14 -9.66 16.34
N TYR A 195 -7.03 -10.63 15.45
CA TYR A 195 -5.75 -11.13 14.96
C TYR A 195 -5.43 -10.43 13.66
N VAL A 196 -4.23 -9.86 13.63
CA VAL A 196 -3.84 -8.88 12.62
C VAL A 196 -2.57 -9.34 11.94
N LEU A 197 -2.57 -9.30 10.61
CA LEU A 197 -1.39 -9.53 9.79
C LEU A 197 -1.05 -8.23 9.07
N GLY A 198 0.21 -7.82 9.12
CA GLY A 198 0.63 -6.54 8.59
C GLY A 198 2.03 -6.51 8.03
N PHE A 199 2.33 -5.43 7.34
CA PHE A 199 3.65 -5.14 6.80
C PHE A 199 4.07 -3.72 7.17
N GLU A 200 5.31 -3.56 7.62
CA GLU A 200 5.91 -2.27 7.95
C GLU A 200 7.21 -2.05 7.19
N TYR A 201 7.33 -0.88 6.57
CA TYR A 201 8.56 -0.37 5.99
C TYR A 201 9.11 0.77 6.86
N GLN A 202 10.41 0.74 7.14
CA GLN A 202 11.11 1.78 7.88
C GLN A 202 12.26 2.36 7.05
N LYS A 203 12.38 3.68 7.06
CA LYS A 203 13.52 4.43 6.49
C LYS A 203 14.23 5.17 7.61
N TYR A 204 15.48 4.82 7.87
CA TYR A 204 16.28 5.49 8.90
C TYR A 204 16.76 6.84 8.39
N LEU A 205 16.51 7.89 9.16
CA LEU A 205 17.02 9.23 8.90
C LEU A 205 18.43 9.40 9.49
N ASN A 206 18.69 8.71 10.60
CA ASN A 206 19.98 8.58 11.27
C ASN A 206 19.99 7.27 12.07
N GLU A 207 21.02 7.05 12.89
CA GLU A 207 21.15 5.80 13.64
C GLU A 207 19.99 5.52 14.59
N ASN A 208 19.42 6.56 15.21
CA ASN A 208 18.39 6.42 16.24
C ASN A 208 16.98 6.70 15.74
N THR A 209 16.81 7.49 14.68
CA THR A 209 15.51 7.99 14.23
C THR A 209 15.15 7.39 12.88
N PHE A 210 13.91 6.92 12.76
CA PHE A 210 13.38 6.37 11.52
C PHE A 210 11.97 6.87 11.26
N LEU A 211 11.60 6.96 9.99
CA LEU A 211 10.22 7.09 9.55
C LEU A 211 9.69 5.70 9.21
N PHE A 212 8.39 5.48 9.39
CA PHE A 212 7.76 4.23 9.00
C PHE A 212 6.42 4.46 8.31
N ALA A 213 6.05 3.46 7.50
CA ALA A 213 4.69 3.25 7.02
C ALA A 213 4.33 1.79 7.27
N HIS A 214 3.11 1.52 7.76
CA HIS A 214 2.60 0.16 7.85
C HIS A 214 1.15 0.08 7.43
N THR A 215 0.75 -1.12 7.05
CA THR A 215 -0.63 -1.47 6.76
C THR A 215 -0.92 -2.83 7.36
N ASP A 216 -2.07 -2.92 8.02
CA ASP A 216 -2.49 -4.10 8.74
C ASP A 216 -3.92 -4.49 8.31
N ALA A 217 -4.21 -5.79 8.34
CA ALA A 217 -5.53 -6.36 8.05
C ALA A 217 -5.91 -7.39 9.12
N ILE A 218 -7.18 -7.39 9.52
CA ILE A 218 -7.72 -8.38 10.47
C ILE A 218 -8.06 -9.65 9.69
N TYR A 219 -7.60 -10.79 10.20
CA TYR A 219 -7.88 -12.10 9.62
C TYR A 219 -8.62 -13.05 10.58
N ARG A 220 -8.92 -12.62 11.81
CA ARG A 220 -9.71 -13.39 12.79
C ARG A 220 -10.20 -12.49 13.93
N GLY A 221 -11.39 -12.81 14.47
CA GLY A 221 -12.01 -12.07 15.57
C GLY A 221 -12.97 -10.96 15.12
N LEU A 222 -12.90 -10.59 13.83
CA LEU A 222 -13.85 -9.72 13.16
C LEU A 222 -14.10 -10.28 11.75
N ARG A 223 -15.30 -10.09 11.22
CA ARG A 223 -15.61 -10.38 9.82
C ARG A 223 -14.64 -9.61 8.91
N ALA A 224 -14.22 -10.22 7.80
CA ALA A 224 -13.30 -9.58 6.87
C ALA A 224 -13.82 -8.23 6.32
N GLY A 225 -12.87 -7.32 6.07
CA GLY A 225 -13.13 -5.97 5.55
C GLY A 225 -12.54 -4.83 6.38
N PHE A 226 -11.83 -5.12 7.48
CA PHE A 226 -11.07 -4.13 8.21
C PHE A 226 -9.67 -3.95 7.60
N MET A 227 -9.24 -2.70 7.44
CA MET A 227 -7.89 -2.36 7.03
C MET A 227 -7.41 -1.11 7.77
N ASP A 228 -6.10 -1.02 7.97
CA ASP A 228 -5.46 0.23 8.36
C ASP A 228 -4.23 0.60 7.54
N LEU A 229 -3.88 1.89 7.62
CA LEU A 229 -2.67 2.46 7.05
C LEU A 229 -2.17 3.55 8.00
N PHE A 230 -0.93 3.42 8.44
CA PHE A 230 -0.27 4.38 9.32
C PHE A 230 1.04 4.85 8.75
N VAL A 231 1.33 6.12 8.98
CA VAL A 231 2.66 6.71 8.81
C VAL A 231 3.11 7.32 10.12
N GLY A 232 4.42 7.36 10.36
CA GLY A 232 4.91 7.89 11.62
C GLY A 232 6.42 7.95 11.72
N ALA A 233 6.86 8.26 12.93
CA ALA A 233 8.27 8.29 13.28
C ALA A 233 8.54 7.40 14.50
N GLY A 234 9.72 6.81 14.52
CA GLY A 234 10.21 6.02 15.63
C GLY A 234 11.61 6.43 16.04
N TYR A 235 11.93 6.11 17.27
CA TYR A 235 13.19 6.44 17.90
C TYR A 235 13.73 5.24 18.69
N HIS A 236 15.02 4.98 18.56
CA HIS A 236 15.74 3.98 19.33
C HIS A 236 16.49 4.65 20.49
N PRO A 237 15.92 4.66 21.72
CA PRO A 237 16.61 5.21 22.89
C PRO A 237 17.82 4.37 23.31
N TYR A 238 17.84 3.08 22.94
CA TYR A 238 18.95 2.18 23.22
C TYR A 238 19.18 1.23 22.06
N GLN A 239 20.44 1.07 21.65
CA GLN A 239 20.86 0.14 20.61
C GLN A 239 22.15 -0.55 21.02
N SER A 240 22.21 -1.85 20.76
CA SER A 240 23.38 -2.68 21.00
C SER A 240 23.55 -3.67 19.84
N LYS A 241 24.59 -4.52 19.94
CA LYS A 241 24.81 -5.61 18.98
C LYS A 241 23.65 -6.61 18.92
N TYR A 242 22.93 -6.82 20.01
CA TYR A 242 21.90 -7.87 20.13
C TYR A 242 20.49 -7.34 20.32
N ILE A 243 20.35 -6.14 20.89
CA ILE A 243 19.06 -5.59 21.32
C ILE A 243 18.95 -4.14 20.85
N ASN A 244 17.81 -3.78 20.26
CA ASN A 244 17.37 -2.40 20.15
C ASN A 244 16.07 -2.22 20.91
N ILE A 245 15.94 -1.13 21.67
CA ILE A 245 14.66 -0.67 22.21
C ILE A 245 14.14 0.40 21.25
N PHE A 246 12.83 0.47 21.04
CA PHE A 246 12.20 1.53 20.24
C PHE A 246 10.91 2.04 20.85
N GLY A 247 10.62 3.31 20.56
CA GLY A 247 9.28 3.90 20.65
C GLY A 247 8.84 4.39 19.27
N LYS A 248 7.56 4.33 18.97
CA LYS A 248 6.93 4.79 17.73
C LYS A 248 5.68 5.61 18.05
N LEU A 249 5.42 6.61 17.21
CA LEU A 249 4.15 7.30 17.16
C LEU A 249 3.67 7.31 15.71
N GLY A 250 2.54 6.67 15.46
CA GLY A 250 1.86 6.64 14.17
C GLY A 250 0.59 7.48 14.18
N VAL A 251 0.29 8.07 13.03
CA VAL A 251 -1.02 8.65 12.70
C VAL A 251 -1.45 8.07 11.36
N GLY A 252 -2.73 7.73 11.23
CA GLY A 252 -3.19 6.96 10.09
C GLY A 252 -4.68 6.97 9.93
N ALA A 253 -5.16 6.06 9.09
CA ALA A 253 -6.58 5.78 8.94
C ALA A 253 -6.86 4.29 9.13
N ALA A 254 -8.03 3.98 9.66
CA ALA A 254 -8.52 2.63 9.79
C ALA A 254 -10.06 2.59 9.73
N GLY A 255 -10.59 1.39 9.54
CA GLY A 255 -12.01 1.11 9.66
C GLY A 255 -12.42 -0.08 8.82
N GLY A 256 -13.73 -0.23 8.63
CA GLY A 256 -14.37 -1.39 8.05
C GLY A 256 -14.79 -2.36 9.14
N ARG A 257 -16.09 -2.71 9.17
CA ARG A 257 -16.69 -3.65 10.13
C ARG A 257 -16.67 -3.21 11.60
N VAL A 258 -16.34 -1.95 11.87
CA VAL A 258 -16.41 -1.33 13.20
C VAL A 258 -17.27 -0.08 13.11
N ALA A 259 -17.88 0.38 14.20
CA ALA A 259 -18.68 1.60 14.20
C ALA A 259 -18.72 2.25 15.60
N PRO A 260 -18.83 3.59 15.70
CA PRO A 260 -18.52 4.58 14.69
C PRO A 260 -17.01 4.61 14.39
N GLU A 261 -16.63 4.73 13.13
CA GLU A 261 -15.24 4.52 12.72
C GLU A 261 -14.37 5.76 12.95
N GLY A 262 -14.89 6.94 12.65
CA GLY A 262 -14.15 8.21 12.74
C GLY A 262 -13.00 8.39 11.74
N GLY A 263 -12.42 7.30 11.22
CA GLY A 263 -11.39 7.28 10.19
C GLY A 263 -9.98 7.54 10.73
N LEU A 264 -9.74 8.74 11.29
CA LEU A 264 -8.42 9.13 11.79
C LEU A 264 -8.01 8.39 13.06
N MET A 265 -6.82 7.80 13.02
CA MET A 265 -6.27 6.97 14.09
C MET A 265 -4.95 7.51 14.61
N VAL A 266 -4.67 7.20 15.88
CA VAL A 266 -3.36 7.37 16.51
C VAL A 266 -2.86 6.05 17.08
N TYR A 267 -1.56 5.81 16.96
CA TYR A 267 -0.94 4.57 17.40
C TYR A 267 0.44 4.80 18.04
N PRO A 268 0.51 5.25 19.31
CA PRO A 268 1.72 5.15 20.11
C PRO A 268 2.05 3.67 20.44
N SER A 269 3.31 3.28 20.24
CA SER A 269 3.79 1.94 20.62
C SER A 269 5.25 1.97 21.06
N ALA A 270 5.66 0.93 21.79
CA ALA A 270 7.04 0.70 22.18
C ALA A 270 7.37 -0.79 22.13
N GLY A 271 8.64 -1.10 21.94
CA GLY A 271 9.06 -2.49 21.76
C GLY A 271 10.57 -2.70 21.77
N ILE A 272 10.92 -3.94 21.48
CA ILE A 272 12.29 -4.45 21.51
C ILE A 272 12.54 -5.27 20.24
N ASP A 273 13.64 -5.00 19.56
CA ASP A 273 14.17 -5.86 18.49
C ASP A 273 15.31 -6.71 19.05
N LEU A 274 15.16 -8.03 18.97
CA LEU A 274 16.19 -9.02 19.26
C LEU A 274 16.88 -9.42 17.95
N LYS A 275 18.10 -8.95 17.73
CA LYS A 275 18.91 -9.24 16.54
C LYS A 275 19.42 -10.68 16.59
N ILE A 276 18.89 -11.52 15.72
CA ILE A 276 19.33 -12.91 15.54
C ILE A 276 20.56 -12.95 14.63
N PHE A 277 20.55 -12.13 13.58
CA PHE A 277 21.66 -11.90 12.66
C PHE A 277 21.90 -10.40 12.50
N LYS A 278 22.99 -10.01 11.82
CA LYS A 278 23.28 -8.58 11.54
C LYS A 278 22.12 -7.87 10.83
N ASN A 279 21.39 -8.60 9.98
CA ASN A 279 20.33 -8.09 9.12
C ASN A 279 18.94 -8.67 9.44
N ILE A 280 18.78 -9.48 10.49
CA ILE A 280 17.50 -10.09 10.85
C ILE A 280 17.27 -9.95 12.36
N ALA A 281 16.10 -9.45 12.74
CA ALA A 281 15.65 -9.38 14.11
C ALA A 281 14.24 -9.92 14.29
N ILE A 282 13.98 -10.47 15.48
CA ILE A 282 12.61 -10.70 15.96
C ILE A 282 12.22 -9.46 16.75
N SER A 283 11.13 -8.82 16.36
CA SER A 283 10.58 -7.63 17.01
C SER A 283 9.43 -8.04 17.90
N GLY A 284 9.36 -7.52 19.12
CA GLY A 284 8.21 -7.63 20.00
C GLY A 284 7.77 -6.23 20.44
N HIS A 285 6.47 -5.96 20.46
CA HIS A 285 5.96 -4.63 20.79
C HIS A 285 4.59 -4.67 21.46
N GLY A 286 4.26 -3.56 22.11
CA GLY A 286 2.93 -3.25 22.59
C GLY A 286 2.62 -1.77 22.42
N GLY A 287 1.34 -1.45 22.34
CA GLY A 287 0.90 -0.09 22.06
C GLY A 287 -0.57 0.14 22.41
N TYR A 288 -1.03 1.32 22.03
CA TYR A 288 -2.40 1.78 22.24
C TYR A 288 -2.91 2.36 20.93
N TYR A 289 -4.05 1.87 20.49
CA TYR A 289 -4.60 2.11 19.16
C TYR A 289 -5.98 2.74 19.31
N ARG A 290 -6.20 3.92 18.73
CA ARG A 290 -7.44 4.66 18.97
C ARG A 290 -7.88 5.52 17.80
N ALA A 291 -9.18 5.50 17.54
CA ALA A 291 -9.88 6.47 16.72
C ALA A 291 -10.01 7.82 17.45
N ILE A 292 -9.68 8.91 16.77
CA ILE A 292 -9.80 10.26 17.35
C ILE A 292 -11.26 10.71 17.45
N ALA A 293 -12.09 10.30 16.47
CA ALA A 293 -13.49 10.71 16.36
C ALA A 293 -14.46 9.51 16.23
N GLY A 294 -14.01 8.32 16.62
CA GLY A 294 -14.78 7.07 16.63
C GLY A 294 -14.61 6.30 17.94
N ASP A 295 -15.27 5.16 18.05
CA ASP A 295 -15.30 4.38 19.31
C ASP A 295 -14.24 3.27 19.35
N LEU A 296 -13.58 2.96 18.22
CA LEU A 296 -12.55 1.93 18.19
C LEU A 296 -11.34 2.34 19.04
N GLU A 297 -11.10 1.54 20.07
CA GLU A 297 -10.00 1.70 21.01
C GLU A 297 -9.48 0.32 21.41
N ALA A 298 -8.17 0.10 21.36
CA ALA A 298 -7.57 -1.19 21.68
C ALA A 298 -6.17 -1.06 22.29
N TYR A 299 -5.84 -2.00 23.17
CA TYR A 299 -4.43 -2.30 23.47
C TYR A 299 -3.89 -3.23 22.40
N THR A 300 -2.70 -2.95 21.91
CA THR A 300 -2.03 -3.81 20.94
C THR A 300 -0.85 -4.50 21.58
N PHE A 301 -0.61 -5.74 21.17
CA PHE A 301 0.63 -6.45 21.41
C PHE A 301 0.92 -7.31 20.20
N GLY A 302 2.19 -7.56 19.92
CA GLY A 302 2.53 -8.29 18.70
C GLY A 302 4.00 -8.57 18.58
N PHE A 303 4.31 -9.38 17.58
CA PHE A 303 5.67 -9.70 17.22
C PHE A 303 5.84 -9.68 15.70
N GLY A 304 7.08 -9.65 15.23
CA GLY A 304 7.35 -9.65 13.82
C GLY A 304 8.76 -10.06 13.46
N LEU A 305 8.95 -10.40 12.20
CA LEU A 305 10.25 -10.69 11.63
C LEU A 305 10.70 -9.46 10.84
N LYS A 306 11.80 -8.85 11.27
CA LYS A 306 12.36 -7.63 10.71
C LYS A 306 13.66 -7.92 9.96
N TYR A 307 13.75 -7.47 8.72
CA TYR A 307 14.95 -7.50 7.90
C TYR A 307 15.53 -6.09 7.76
N PHE A 308 16.83 -5.93 8.01
CA PHE A 308 17.55 -4.67 7.81
C PHE A 308 18.35 -4.71 6.50
N GLY A 309 18.10 -3.72 5.64
CA GLY A 309 18.82 -3.48 4.40
C GLY A 309 19.60 -2.17 4.44
N LEU A 310 20.68 -2.11 3.68
CA LEU A 310 21.56 -0.96 3.53
C LEU A 310 21.65 -0.63 2.05
N ASN A 311 20.94 0.41 1.59
CA ASN A 311 20.66 0.63 0.18
C ASN A 311 20.93 2.08 -0.26
N GLY A 312 20.96 2.32 -1.57
CA GLY A 312 20.79 3.66 -2.15
C GLY A 312 22.04 4.54 -2.22
N GLY A 313 23.22 3.99 -1.94
CA GLY A 313 24.51 4.68 -2.00
C GLY A 313 25.70 3.73 -1.83
N VAL A 314 26.91 4.26 -2.03
CA VAL A 314 28.21 3.55 -1.87
C VAL A 314 29.11 4.16 -0.79
N SER A 315 28.71 5.27 -0.17
CA SER A 315 29.52 5.91 0.86
C SER A 315 29.20 5.25 2.21
N SER A 316 30.13 4.39 2.65
CA SER A 316 30.10 3.68 3.93
C SER A 316 31.54 3.50 4.42
N GLU A 317 31.81 3.75 5.70
CA GLU A 317 33.16 3.60 6.28
C GLU A 317 33.62 2.13 6.34
N GLU A 318 32.68 1.18 6.39
CA GLU A 318 32.98 -0.24 6.62
C GLU A 318 32.78 -1.14 5.39
N ASN A 319 32.11 -0.66 4.34
CA ASN A 319 31.69 -1.49 3.21
C ASN A 319 32.19 -0.95 1.86
N SER A 320 32.99 -1.75 1.15
CA SER A 320 33.44 -1.46 -0.22
C SER A 320 32.74 -2.32 -1.27
N THR A 321 32.02 -3.38 -0.87
CA THR A 321 31.38 -4.32 -1.81
C THR A 321 29.87 -4.21 -1.81
N TYR A 322 29.32 -4.07 -3.01
CA TYR A 322 27.90 -3.84 -3.25
C TYR A 322 27.34 -4.89 -4.21
N ASN A 323 26.04 -5.11 -4.13
CA ASN A 323 25.29 -5.84 -5.13
C ASN A 323 24.09 -5.01 -5.60
N THR A 324 23.66 -5.29 -6.81
CA THR A 324 22.39 -4.78 -7.34
C THR A 324 21.30 -5.81 -7.10
N LYS A 325 20.09 -5.34 -6.79
CA LYS A 325 18.92 -6.17 -6.53
C LYS A 325 17.81 -5.81 -7.50
N GLY A 326 17.19 -6.82 -8.09
CA GLY A 326 16.05 -6.63 -8.98
C GLY A 326 14.80 -6.24 -8.21
N LEU A 327 14.13 -5.20 -8.68
CA LEU A 327 12.84 -4.72 -8.19
C LEU A 327 11.90 -4.59 -9.37
N ARG A 328 10.68 -5.12 -9.26
CA ARG A 328 9.65 -4.93 -10.29
C ARG A 328 8.38 -4.40 -9.67
N PHE A 329 7.85 -3.33 -10.25
CA PHE A 329 6.58 -2.73 -9.87
C PHE A 329 5.54 -3.09 -10.92
N GLU A 330 4.44 -3.70 -10.52
CA GLU A 330 3.41 -4.22 -11.41
C GLU A 330 2.10 -3.49 -11.15
N VAL A 331 1.46 -3.04 -12.23
CA VAL A 331 0.08 -2.54 -12.24
C VAL A 331 -0.72 -3.46 -13.13
N GLN A 332 -1.79 -4.03 -12.59
CA GLN A 332 -2.57 -5.08 -13.27
C GLN A 332 -4.07 -4.84 -13.11
N ASN A 333 -4.80 -5.14 -14.18
CA ASN A 333 -6.21 -5.49 -14.05
C ASN A 333 -6.32 -6.95 -13.62
N GLN A 334 -7.13 -7.22 -12.62
CA GLN A 334 -7.43 -8.57 -12.15
C GLN A 334 -8.92 -8.83 -12.32
N SER A 335 -9.26 -9.84 -13.10
CA SER A 335 -10.63 -10.29 -13.31
C SER A 335 -10.82 -11.58 -12.52
N TYR A 336 -11.69 -11.56 -11.52
CA TYR A 336 -12.04 -12.73 -10.72
C TYR A 336 -13.45 -13.17 -11.09
N PHE A 337 -13.63 -14.46 -11.33
CA PHE A 337 -14.88 -15.02 -11.84
C PHE A 337 -15.66 -15.76 -10.76
N ASP A 338 -16.98 -15.61 -10.75
CA ASP A 338 -17.87 -16.35 -9.86
C ASP A 338 -17.44 -16.25 -8.38
N VAL A 339 -17.20 -15.01 -7.90
CA VAL A 339 -16.77 -14.77 -6.52
C VAL A 339 -17.97 -14.83 -5.58
N ALA A 340 -17.94 -15.76 -4.63
CA ALA A 340 -19.01 -15.97 -3.66
C ALA A 340 -19.34 -14.69 -2.84
N LYS A 341 -20.64 -14.46 -2.65
CA LYS A 341 -21.22 -13.30 -1.97
C LYS A 341 -22.18 -13.74 -0.87
N THR A 342 -22.20 -12.99 0.23
CA THR A 342 -23.04 -13.26 1.41
C THR A 342 -24.21 -12.30 1.57
N ASP A 343 -24.13 -11.09 1.01
CA ASP A 343 -25.10 -10.03 1.30
C ASP A 343 -25.37 -9.11 0.11
N ASP A 344 -25.29 -9.57 -1.15
CA ASP A 344 -25.54 -8.72 -2.34
C ASP A 344 -26.94 -8.09 -2.33
N LEU A 345 -27.05 -6.85 -2.85
CA LEU A 345 -28.32 -6.10 -2.87
C LEU A 345 -29.37 -6.71 -3.82
N LEU A 346 -28.94 -7.53 -4.78
CA LEU A 346 -29.80 -8.20 -5.75
C LEU A 346 -29.86 -9.72 -5.53
N ASP A 347 -29.53 -10.17 -4.31
CA ASP A 347 -29.51 -11.59 -3.90
C ASP A 347 -28.63 -12.48 -4.79
N ALA A 348 -27.61 -11.91 -5.45
CA ALA A 348 -26.62 -12.69 -6.18
C ALA A 348 -25.73 -13.47 -5.20
N THR A 349 -25.60 -14.77 -5.42
CA THR A 349 -24.73 -15.64 -4.61
C THR A 349 -23.27 -15.60 -5.08
N GLU A 350 -23.03 -15.20 -6.32
CA GLU A 350 -21.71 -15.11 -6.95
C GLU A 350 -21.67 -13.89 -7.88
N ILE A 351 -20.49 -13.29 -8.06
CA ILE A 351 -20.28 -12.14 -8.96
C ILE A 351 -18.86 -12.10 -9.52
N ASP A 352 -18.72 -11.62 -10.75
CA ASP A 352 -17.43 -11.30 -11.32
C ASP A 352 -16.91 -9.97 -10.75
N LEU A 353 -15.65 -9.96 -10.29
CA LEU A 353 -14.99 -8.75 -9.79
C LEU A 353 -13.94 -8.28 -10.78
N GLN A 354 -13.83 -6.97 -10.93
CA GLN A 354 -12.67 -6.35 -11.56
C GLN A 354 -11.92 -5.50 -10.55
N LEU A 355 -10.61 -5.70 -10.48
CA LEU A 355 -9.75 -5.03 -9.53
C LEU A 355 -8.56 -4.39 -10.21
N ILE A 356 -8.12 -3.27 -9.64
CA ILE A 356 -6.78 -2.73 -9.89
C ILE A 356 -5.84 -3.29 -8.83
N GLY A 357 -4.79 -3.96 -9.29
CA GLY A 357 -3.75 -4.54 -8.46
C GLY A 357 -2.44 -3.79 -8.60
N PHE A 358 -1.78 -3.49 -7.48
CA PHE A 358 -0.41 -3.02 -7.42
C PHE A 358 0.46 -4.05 -6.72
N LYS A 359 1.57 -4.45 -7.35
CA LYS A 359 2.46 -5.49 -6.82
C LYS A 359 3.91 -5.07 -6.89
N VAL A 360 4.66 -5.39 -5.84
CA VAL A 360 6.10 -5.15 -5.75
C VAL A 360 6.79 -6.48 -5.63
N ASN A 361 7.70 -6.78 -6.56
CA ASN A 361 8.50 -7.99 -6.57
C ASN A 361 9.95 -7.64 -6.24
N TYR A 362 10.56 -8.42 -5.35
CA TYR A 362 11.97 -8.31 -4.98
C TYR A 362 12.72 -9.60 -5.31
N ASP A 363 13.70 -9.50 -6.19
CA ASP A 363 14.47 -10.65 -6.63
C ASP A 363 15.49 -11.08 -5.57
N LEU A 364 15.38 -12.33 -5.14
CA LEU A 364 16.34 -12.94 -4.24
C LEU A 364 17.57 -13.40 -5.03
N ASN A 365 17.33 -13.98 -6.19
CA ASN A 365 18.33 -14.41 -7.17
C ASN A 365 17.73 -14.39 -8.59
N HIS A 366 18.46 -14.90 -9.57
CA HIS A 366 18.01 -14.90 -10.96
C HIS A 366 16.65 -15.57 -11.19
N SER A 367 16.24 -16.56 -10.39
CA SER A 367 15.01 -17.33 -10.57
C SER A 367 13.96 -17.13 -9.49
N LEU A 368 14.37 -16.80 -8.26
CA LEU A 368 13.48 -16.69 -7.10
C LEU A 368 13.22 -15.24 -6.72
N TYR A 369 11.97 -14.94 -6.38
CA TYR A 369 11.55 -13.65 -5.88
C TYR A 369 10.51 -13.78 -4.77
N VAL A 370 10.40 -12.73 -3.96
CA VAL A 370 9.28 -12.51 -3.05
C VAL A 370 8.46 -11.33 -3.55
N ALA A 371 7.17 -11.32 -3.23
CA ALA A 371 6.25 -10.28 -3.68
C ALA A 371 5.29 -9.84 -2.58
N GLY A 372 4.89 -8.58 -2.65
CA GLY A 372 3.74 -8.03 -1.93
C GLY A 372 2.78 -7.39 -2.92
N GLU A 373 1.48 -7.54 -2.69
CA GLU A 373 0.42 -7.04 -3.57
C GLU A 373 -0.71 -6.42 -2.76
N ALA A 374 -1.27 -5.33 -3.27
CA ALA A 374 -2.56 -4.80 -2.86
C ALA A 374 -3.53 -4.77 -4.06
N GLY A 375 -4.79 -5.12 -3.86
CA GLY A 375 -5.83 -5.10 -4.89
C GLY A 375 -7.13 -4.51 -4.39
N PHE A 376 -7.79 -3.69 -5.22
CA PHE A 376 -9.03 -2.99 -4.87
C PHE A 376 -10.06 -3.11 -5.99
N ALA A 377 -11.30 -3.45 -5.64
CA ALA A 377 -12.37 -3.64 -6.59
C ALA A 377 -12.86 -2.30 -7.17
N TYR A 378 -13.01 -2.25 -8.50
CA TYR A 378 -13.63 -1.12 -9.21
C TYR A 378 -14.91 -1.52 -9.96
N ASP A 379 -15.18 -2.83 -10.09
CA ASP A 379 -16.39 -3.38 -10.68
C ASP A 379 -16.84 -4.65 -9.94
N GLY A 380 -18.12 -5.00 -10.08
CA GLY A 380 -18.71 -6.22 -9.52
C GLY A 380 -19.43 -6.01 -8.19
N ARG A 381 -20.11 -4.86 -8.02
CA ARG A 381 -20.91 -4.48 -6.84
C ARG A 381 -20.24 -4.81 -5.52
N SER A 382 -18.94 -4.53 -5.45
CA SER A 382 -18.09 -4.90 -4.31
C SER A 382 -17.06 -3.83 -4.01
N GLY A 383 -17.38 -2.55 -4.15
CA GLY A 383 -16.40 -1.46 -4.08
C GLY A 383 -15.61 -1.37 -2.78
N GLY A 384 -16.15 -1.84 -1.66
CA GLY A 384 -15.41 -1.96 -0.40
C GLY A 384 -14.54 -3.23 -0.28
N TYR A 385 -14.39 -4.02 -1.34
CA TYR A 385 -13.49 -5.18 -1.33
C TYR A 385 -12.05 -4.74 -1.61
N ALA A 386 -11.15 -5.20 -0.74
CA ALA A 386 -9.72 -5.10 -0.95
C ALA A 386 -9.00 -6.36 -0.45
N HIS A 387 -7.78 -6.57 -0.95
CA HIS A 387 -6.85 -7.57 -0.40
C HIS A 387 -5.43 -7.05 -0.31
N GLY A 388 -4.69 -7.58 0.66
CA GLY A 388 -3.25 -7.46 0.80
C GLY A 388 -2.64 -8.85 0.86
N LEU A 389 -1.79 -9.18 -0.12
CA LEU A 389 -1.17 -10.50 -0.26
C LEU A 389 0.35 -10.39 -0.22
N VAL A 390 1.00 -11.41 0.34
CA VAL A 390 2.45 -11.60 0.30
C VAL A 390 2.77 -13.01 -0.16
N GLY A 391 3.91 -13.20 -0.80
CA GLY A 391 4.27 -14.52 -1.30
C GLY A 391 5.58 -14.52 -2.04
N GLY A 392 5.73 -15.51 -2.91
CA GLY A 392 6.91 -15.64 -3.73
C GLY A 392 6.68 -16.54 -4.93
N GLY A 393 7.61 -16.46 -5.86
CA GLY A 393 7.53 -17.19 -7.10
C GLY A 393 8.87 -17.60 -7.66
N VAL A 394 8.78 -18.44 -8.67
CA VAL A 394 9.90 -18.93 -9.44
C VAL A 394 9.65 -18.56 -10.89
N TYR A 395 10.69 -18.05 -11.52
CA TYR A 395 10.71 -17.85 -12.94
C TYR A 395 11.47 -18.95 -13.66
N SER A 396 10.99 -19.27 -14.85
CA SER A 396 11.76 -19.98 -15.87
C SER A 396 12.97 -19.17 -16.35
N PRO A 397 13.95 -19.82 -16.99
CA PRO A 397 14.88 -19.15 -17.90
C PRO A 397 14.12 -18.38 -18.98
N ARG A 398 14.74 -17.34 -19.54
CA ARG A 398 14.13 -16.61 -20.66
C ARG A 398 14.14 -17.49 -21.91
N PHE A 399 13.14 -17.28 -22.77
CA PHE A 399 12.98 -17.96 -24.06
C PHE A 399 12.38 -16.99 -25.10
N PHE A 400 12.25 -17.42 -26.36
CA PHE A 400 11.90 -16.54 -27.50
C PHE A 400 12.79 -15.29 -27.59
N ASN A 401 14.08 -15.50 -27.92
CA ASN A 401 15.08 -14.43 -28.07
C ASN A 401 15.23 -13.56 -26.82
N ASP A 402 15.24 -14.20 -25.65
CA ASP A 402 15.35 -13.54 -24.34
C ASP A 402 14.27 -12.49 -24.04
N LYS A 403 13.12 -12.55 -24.71
CA LYS A 403 12.01 -11.61 -24.47
C LYS A 403 10.89 -12.16 -23.60
N VAL A 404 10.73 -13.49 -23.54
CA VAL A 404 9.63 -14.12 -22.80
C VAL A 404 10.16 -14.83 -21.57
N ARG A 405 9.41 -14.75 -20.48
CA ARG A 405 9.67 -15.48 -19.25
C ARG A 405 8.37 -16.02 -18.66
N GLY A 406 8.32 -17.31 -18.37
CA GLY A 406 7.24 -17.90 -17.59
C GLY A 406 7.50 -17.80 -16.09
N PHE A 407 6.44 -17.72 -15.30
CA PHE A 407 6.49 -17.72 -13.84
C PHE A 407 5.38 -18.57 -13.23
N ILE A 408 5.68 -19.08 -12.04
CA ILE A 408 4.71 -19.64 -11.11
C ILE A 408 4.89 -18.96 -9.76
N GLU A 409 3.80 -18.64 -9.08
CA GLU A 409 3.82 -18.01 -7.77
C GLU A 409 2.69 -18.49 -6.88
N VAL A 410 2.90 -18.34 -5.58
CA VAL A 410 1.87 -18.54 -4.56
C VAL A 410 1.88 -17.33 -3.66
N MET A 411 0.72 -16.68 -3.57
CA MET A 411 0.48 -15.53 -2.71
C MET A 411 -0.52 -15.92 -1.63
N ALA A 412 -0.39 -15.37 -0.42
CA ALA A 412 -1.33 -15.54 0.67
C ALA A 412 -1.43 -14.26 1.50
N GLY A 413 -2.57 -14.03 2.12
CA GLY A 413 -2.76 -12.85 2.95
C GLY A 413 -4.20 -12.69 3.37
N ALA A 414 -4.61 -11.44 3.54
CA ALA A 414 -5.94 -11.09 4.01
C ALA A 414 -6.70 -10.29 2.94
N GLY A 415 -8.01 -10.47 2.88
CA GLY A 415 -8.89 -9.68 2.04
C GLY A 415 -10.35 -10.01 2.24
N GLY A 416 -11.19 -9.06 1.86
CA GLY A 416 -12.61 -9.10 2.11
C GLY A 416 -13.21 -7.69 2.08
N GLY A 417 -14.44 -7.59 2.54
CA GLY A 417 -15.26 -6.38 2.42
C GLY A 417 -16.32 -6.51 1.34
N ALA A 418 -17.29 -5.58 1.39
CA ALA A 418 -18.42 -5.46 0.45
C ALA A 418 -19.20 -6.77 0.14
N GLY A 419 -19.26 -7.69 1.11
CA GLY A 419 -20.06 -8.91 1.02
C GLY A 419 -19.37 -10.12 0.41
N VAL A 420 -18.10 -9.99 -0.01
CA VAL A 420 -17.32 -11.12 -0.52
C VAL A 420 -17.13 -12.14 0.60
N ASP A 421 -17.41 -13.41 0.31
CA ASP A 421 -17.46 -14.49 1.29
C ASP A 421 -16.09 -15.11 1.58
N THR A 422 -15.18 -14.31 2.13
CA THR A 422 -13.88 -14.77 2.63
C THR A 422 -13.91 -15.15 4.12
N ASP A 423 -15.08 -15.09 4.75
CA ASP A 423 -15.31 -15.30 6.19
C ASP A 423 -14.33 -14.51 7.08
N GLU A 424 -13.36 -15.18 7.71
CA GLU A 424 -12.32 -14.55 8.54
C GLU A 424 -11.30 -13.76 7.70
N GLY A 425 -11.24 -13.94 6.38
CA GLY A 425 -10.51 -13.07 5.45
C GLY A 425 -9.22 -13.64 4.89
N ILE A 426 -8.80 -14.86 5.27
CA ILE A 426 -7.59 -15.47 4.71
C ILE A 426 -7.83 -15.87 3.25
N ILE A 427 -6.88 -15.51 2.41
CA ILE A 427 -6.86 -15.78 0.97
C ILE A 427 -5.55 -16.44 0.60
N ILE A 428 -5.63 -17.40 -0.33
CA ILE A 428 -4.46 -17.98 -0.99
C ILE A 428 -4.70 -17.95 -2.51
N ARG A 429 -3.65 -17.57 -3.25
CA ARG A 429 -3.71 -17.40 -4.70
C ARG A 429 -2.49 -18.00 -5.41
N PRO A 430 -2.53 -19.29 -5.79
CA PRO A 430 -1.59 -19.83 -6.77
C PRO A 430 -1.84 -19.22 -8.16
N THR A 431 -0.77 -18.83 -8.86
CA THR A 431 -0.83 -18.18 -10.17
C THR A 431 0.28 -18.70 -11.07
N LEU A 432 -0.01 -18.85 -12.35
CA LEU A 432 0.97 -19.13 -13.40
C LEU A 432 0.81 -18.11 -14.53
N GLY A 433 1.92 -17.70 -15.13
CA GLY A 433 1.85 -16.65 -16.13
C GLY A 433 3.08 -16.51 -17.00
N LEU A 434 3.00 -15.55 -17.91
CA LEU A 434 4.04 -15.16 -18.83
C LEU A 434 4.29 -13.65 -18.69
N SER A 435 5.54 -13.27 -18.84
CA SER A 435 6.01 -11.90 -19.00
C SER A 435 6.67 -11.76 -20.37
N TYR A 436 6.37 -10.68 -21.08
CA TYR A 436 6.98 -10.32 -22.36
C TYR A 436 7.64 -8.93 -22.26
N ASP A 437 8.97 -8.89 -22.40
CA ASP A 437 9.76 -7.67 -22.33
C ASP A 437 9.55 -6.84 -23.63
N ILE A 438 8.85 -5.70 -23.51
CA ILE A 438 8.68 -4.74 -24.62
C ILE A 438 10.01 -4.01 -24.85
N VAL A 439 10.58 -3.53 -23.74
CA VAL A 439 11.91 -2.91 -23.61
C VAL A 439 12.53 -3.36 -22.29
N ASN A 440 13.82 -3.10 -22.08
CA ASN A 440 14.57 -3.60 -20.91
C ASN A 440 13.93 -3.24 -19.54
N GLN A 441 13.13 -2.18 -19.49
CA GLN A 441 12.53 -1.64 -18.27
C GLN A 441 11.02 -1.91 -18.16
N ILE A 442 10.36 -2.38 -19.23
CA ILE A 442 8.89 -2.52 -19.27
C ILE A 442 8.51 -3.85 -19.91
N SER A 443 7.71 -4.63 -19.18
CA SER A 443 7.16 -5.91 -19.65
C SER A 443 5.64 -5.92 -19.57
N ILE A 444 4.99 -6.66 -20.47
CA ILE A 444 3.58 -7.02 -20.35
C ILE A 444 3.49 -8.34 -19.59
N ILE A 445 2.60 -8.41 -18.59
CA ILE A 445 2.31 -9.64 -17.86
C ILE A 445 0.91 -10.13 -18.20
N ALA A 446 0.77 -11.44 -18.36
CA ALA A 446 -0.50 -12.14 -18.45
C ALA A 446 -0.43 -13.41 -17.61
N SER A 447 -1.42 -13.62 -16.76
CA SER A 447 -1.44 -14.77 -15.84
C SER A 447 -2.85 -15.25 -15.54
N GLY A 448 -2.93 -16.51 -15.16
CA GLY A 448 -4.15 -17.15 -14.68
C GLY A 448 -3.89 -17.87 -13.36
N GLY A 449 -4.89 -17.91 -12.49
CA GLY A 449 -4.74 -18.50 -11.18
C GLY A 449 -6.07 -18.93 -10.58
N ARG A 450 -5.97 -19.33 -9.31
CA ARG A 450 -7.13 -19.63 -8.48
C ARG A 450 -7.10 -18.74 -7.24
N TYR A 451 -8.20 -18.07 -6.96
CA TYR A 451 -8.42 -17.22 -5.82
C TYR A 451 -9.34 -17.97 -4.84
N TYR A 452 -8.80 -18.43 -3.70
CA TYR A 452 -9.58 -19.23 -2.76
C TYR A 452 -9.43 -18.75 -1.32
N SER A 453 -10.51 -18.85 -0.56
CA SER A 453 -10.52 -18.63 0.88
C SER A 453 -10.63 -19.99 1.60
N PRO A 454 -9.72 -20.34 2.52
CA PRO A 454 -9.83 -21.60 3.27
C PRO A 454 -10.99 -21.67 4.25
N PHE A 455 -11.49 -20.50 4.69
CA PHE A 455 -12.52 -20.39 5.73
C PHE A 455 -13.86 -19.88 5.19
N GLY A 456 -13.85 -19.17 4.05
CA GLY A 456 -15.05 -18.77 3.33
C GLY A 456 -15.42 -19.70 2.17
N ASN A 457 -16.44 -19.30 1.41
CA ASN A 457 -16.92 -20.05 0.23
C ASN A 457 -16.30 -19.61 -1.09
N VAL A 458 -15.43 -18.58 -1.07
CA VAL A 458 -14.72 -18.10 -2.25
C VAL A 458 -13.83 -19.19 -2.85
N ASN A 459 -14.08 -19.52 -4.11
CA ASN A 459 -13.31 -20.50 -4.86
C ASN A 459 -13.36 -20.19 -6.37
N SER A 460 -12.66 -19.13 -6.75
CA SER A 460 -12.81 -18.46 -8.04
C SER A 460 -11.58 -18.64 -8.92
N ASN A 461 -11.77 -18.61 -10.23
CA ASN A 461 -10.65 -18.45 -11.16
C ASN A 461 -10.32 -16.97 -11.31
N ASN A 462 -9.07 -16.65 -11.60
CA ASN A 462 -8.68 -15.29 -11.93
C ASN A 462 -7.79 -15.21 -13.18
N ILE A 463 -7.92 -14.10 -13.91
CA ILE A 463 -7.02 -13.70 -14.99
C ILE A 463 -6.48 -12.32 -14.65
N ASN A 464 -5.16 -12.14 -14.76
CA ASN A 464 -4.52 -10.85 -14.54
C ASN A 464 -3.74 -10.44 -15.80
N ILE A 465 -3.92 -9.19 -16.22
CA ILE A 465 -3.18 -8.57 -17.32
C ILE A 465 -2.64 -7.22 -16.85
N GLY A 466 -1.37 -6.94 -17.12
CA GLY A 466 -0.76 -5.73 -16.60
C GLY A 466 0.58 -5.37 -17.22
N LEU A 467 1.19 -4.35 -16.64
CA LEU A 467 2.52 -3.87 -16.97
C LEU A 467 3.44 -4.06 -15.77
N SER A 468 4.68 -4.44 -16.02
CA SER A 468 5.75 -4.58 -15.04
C SER A 468 6.86 -3.59 -15.37
N PHE A 469 7.24 -2.75 -14.41
CA PHE A 469 8.34 -1.80 -14.49
C PHE A 469 9.54 -2.36 -13.74
N ASN A 470 10.57 -2.74 -14.50
CA ASN A 470 11.71 -3.50 -14.03
C ASN A 470 12.90 -2.58 -13.79
N LEU A 471 13.37 -2.52 -12.55
CA LEU A 471 14.44 -1.65 -12.10
C LEU A 471 15.43 -2.42 -11.23
N SER A 472 16.65 -1.92 -11.11
CA SER A 472 17.59 -2.45 -10.13
C SER A 472 18.10 -1.39 -9.18
N THR A 473 18.23 -1.73 -7.89
CA THR A 473 18.76 -0.83 -6.86
C THR A 473 20.03 -1.39 -6.24
N LEU A 474 20.91 -0.49 -5.78
CA LEU A 474 22.14 -0.85 -5.12
C LEU A 474 21.90 -1.15 -3.64
N SER A 475 22.46 -2.26 -3.18
CA SER A 475 22.46 -2.73 -1.79
C SER A 475 23.89 -3.08 -1.37
N VAL A 476 24.22 -2.82 -0.11
CA VAL A 476 25.43 -3.34 0.52
C VAL A 476 25.35 -4.86 0.55
N LYS A 477 26.48 -5.52 0.30
CA LYS A 477 26.59 -6.97 0.42
C LYS A 477 26.83 -7.32 1.90
N ASN A 478 25.78 -7.82 2.57
CA ASN A 478 25.84 -8.29 3.95
C ASN A 478 26.55 -9.64 4.11
#